data_AF-A0A851UU38-F1
#
_entry.id   AF-A0A851UU38-F1
#
_cell.length_a   1.000
_cell.length_b   1.000
_cell.length_c   1.000
_cell.angle_alpha   90.00
_cell.angle_beta   90.00
_cell.angle_gamma   90.00
#
_symmetry.space_group_name_H-M   'P 1'
#
loop_
_entity.id
_entity.type
_entity.pdbx_description
1 polymer ?
#
loop_
_entity_poly.entity_id
_entity_poly.type
_entity_poly.pdbx_seq_one_letter_code
_entity_poly.pdbx_strand_id
1 'polypeptide(L)'
;NIICSVTFGERFDYEDCQFQELLQLLDETMHLMGSSAGQLYNGFPCIMKYLPGPHQKIFRNWGKLKLFVSHIVKKHEKDWNPDEPRDFIDAFLIEMQKDPDRTTSFNEENLISTTLDLFLGGTETTSSTLRWALLYMSSYPEIQENVQAEIDRV
;
A
#
# COMPACT_ATOMS: atom_id res chain seq x y z
N ASN A 1 -7.24 5.50 -2.05
CA ASN A 1 -7.75 6.89 -2.01
C ASN A 1 -7.39 7.67 -0.75
N ILE A 2 -7.84 7.32 0.46
CA ILE A 2 -7.48 8.11 1.66
C ILE A 2 -5.96 8.10 1.88
N ILE A 3 -5.34 6.92 1.94
CA ILE A 3 -3.89 6.84 2.10
C ILE A 3 -3.15 7.45 0.90
N CYS A 4 -3.67 7.29 -0.32
CA CYS A 4 -3.11 7.92 -1.53
C CYS A 4 -3.04 9.44 -1.44
N SER A 5 -4.07 10.11 -0.90
CA SER A 5 -4.00 11.57 -0.73
C SER A 5 -2.96 11.99 0.30
N VAL A 6 -2.67 11.14 1.29
CA VAL A 6 -1.63 11.41 2.30
C VAL A 6 -0.23 11.10 1.75
N THR A 7 -0.10 10.03 0.95
CA THR A 7 1.20 9.54 0.47
C THR A 7 1.63 10.13 -0.85
N PHE A 8 0.71 10.30 -1.80
CA PHE A 8 0.95 10.70 -3.19
C PHE A 8 0.37 12.08 -3.55
N GLY A 9 -0.31 12.73 -2.60
CA GLY A 9 -1.01 14.00 -2.86
C GLY A 9 -2.22 13.88 -3.79
N GLU A 10 -2.57 12.67 -4.23
CA GLU A 10 -3.58 12.44 -5.27
C GLU A 10 -4.67 11.47 -4.83
N ARG A 11 -5.89 11.72 -5.31
CA ARG A 11 -7.02 10.79 -5.26
C ARG A 11 -7.25 10.26 -6.67
N PHE A 12 -7.34 8.95 -6.80
CA PHE A 12 -7.57 8.28 -8.07
C PHE A 12 -9.06 8.09 -8.30
N ASP A 13 -9.46 8.16 -9.58
CA ASP A 13 -10.79 7.74 -10.00
C ASP A 13 -10.95 6.23 -9.72
N TYR A 14 -12.16 5.81 -9.39
CA TYR A 14 -12.45 4.39 -9.18
C TYR A 14 -12.33 3.59 -10.48
N GLU A 15 -12.53 4.21 -11.65
CA GLU A 15 -12.39 3.58 -12.96
C GLU A 15 -10.98 3.69 -13.55
N ASP A 16 -10.04 4.33 -12.84
CA ASP A 16 -8.66 4.45 -13.30
C ASP A 16 -8.00 3.06 -13.40
N CYS A 17 -7.60 2.69 -14.62
CA CYS A 17 -7.09 1.36 -14.90
C CYS A 17 -5.74 1.06 -14.22
N GLN A 18 -4.90 2.07 -14.04
CA GLN A 18 -3.60 1.91 -13.36
C GLN A 18 -3.81 1.72 -11.86
N PHE A 19 -4.73 2.47 -11.27
CA PHE A 19 -5.09 2.33 -9.88
C PHE A 19 -5.77 0.99 -9.59
N GLN A 20 -6.64 0.50 -10.48
CA GLN A 20 -7.21 -0.84 -10.37
C GLN A 20 -6.17 -1.95 -10.50
N GLU A 21 -5.22 -1.85 -11.45
CA GLU A 21 -4.10 -2.81 -11.52
C GLU A 21 -3.27 -2.78 -10.22
N LEU A 22 -3.00 -1.59 -9.68
CA LEU A 22 -2.26 -1.42 -8.43
C LEU A 22 -2.95 -2.15 -7.25
N LEU A 23 -4.26 -1.95 -7.09
CA LEU A 23 -5.06 -2.61 -6.06
C LEU A 23 -5.07 -4.13 -6.25
N GLN A 24 -5.20 -4.61 -7.50
CA GLN A 24 -5.18 -6.05 -7.80
C GLN A 24 -3.82 -6.68 -7.49
N LEU A 25 -2.72 -6.01 -7.83
CA LEU A 25 -1.37 -6.48 -7.51
C LEU A 25 -1.17 -6.61 -6.00
N LEU A 26 -1.75 -5.69 -5.25
CA LEU A 26 -1.60 -5.61 -3.80
C LEU A 26 -2.43 -6.72 -3.11
N ASP A 27 -3.70 -6.88 -3.46
CA ASP A 27 -4.57 -7.96 -2.99
C ASP A 27 -3.93 -9.34 -3.27
N GLU A 28 -3.47 -9.54 -4.51
CA GLU A 28 -2.80 -10.79 -4.89
C GLU A 28 -1.51 -11.03 -4.10
N THR A 29 -0.72 -9.98 -3.86
CA THR A 29 0.51 -10.09 -3.07
C THR A 29 0.20 -10.52 -1.64
N MET A 30 -0.80 -9.91 -1.01
CA MET A 30 -1.20 -10.24 0.36
C MET A 30 -1.76 -11.66 0.46
N HIS A 31 -2.59 -12.06 -0.50
CA HIS A 31 -3.11 -13.42 -0.55
C HIS A 31 -1.98 -14.46 -0.70
N LEU A 32 -1.02 -14.20 -1.58
CA LEU A 32 0.12 -15.09 -1.79
C LEU A 32 1.04 -15.15 -0.56
N MET A 33 1.27 -14.03 0.13
CA MET A 33 2.03 -14.00 1.39
C MET A 33 1.35 -14.85 2.47
N GLY A 34 0.01 -14.82 2.56
CA GLY A 34 -0.76 -15.66 3.48
C GLY A 34 -0.86 -17.14 3.07
N SER A 35 -0.54 -17.49 1.82
CA SER A 35 -0.63 -18.86 1.31
C SER A 35 0.44 -19.79 1.89
N SER A 36 0.20 -21.10 1.86
CA SER A 36 1.18 -22.10 2.29
C SER A 36 2.53 -21.97 1.58
N ALA A 37 2.52 -21.61 0.29
CA ALA A 37 3.75 -21.41 -0.47
C ALA A 37 4.51 -20.14 -0.04
N GLY A 38 3.80 -19.07 0.30
CA GLY A 38 4.38 -17.85 0.88
C GLY A 38 5.00 -18.10 2.24
N GLN A 39 4.29 -18.82 3.12
CA GLN A 39 4.78 -19.20 4.44
C GLN A 39 6.01 -20.13 4.37
N LEU A 40 6.02 -21.09 3.43
CA LEU A 40 7.19 -21.94 3.18
C LEU A 40 8.40 -21.13 2.72
N TYR A 41 8.21 -20.15 1.83
CA TYR A 41 9.30 -19.25 1.43
C TYR A 41 9.82 -18.45 2.62
N ASN A 42 8.93 -17.91 3.46
CA ASN A 42 9.31 -17.14 4.64
C ASN A 42 10.14 -17.97 5.64
N GLY A 43 9.77 -19.24 5.86
CA GLY A 43 10.49 -20.13 6.77
C GLY A 43 11.80 -20.71 6.19
N PHE A 44 11.85 -20.98 4.88
CA PHE A 44 12.97 -21.66 4.23
C PHE A 44 13.46 -20.94 2.95
N PRO A 45 13.83 -19.66 3.01
CA PRO A 45 14.10 -18.85 1.82
C PRO A 45 15.29 -19.37 1.02
N CYS A 46 16.33 -19.90 1.68
CA CYS A 46 17.53 -20.43 1.02
C CYS A 46 17.25 -21.62 0.09
N ILE A 47 16.22 -22.42 0.40
CA ILE A 47 15.82 -23.57 -0.42
C ILE A 47 14.79 -23.11 -1.45
N MET A 48 13.76 -22.41 -0.97
CA MET A 48 12.62 -22.02 -1.79
C MET A 48 13.01 -21.07 -2.92
N LYS A 49 14.05 -20.24 -2.77
CA LYS A 49 14.55 -19.36 -3.84
C LYS A 49 14.95 -20.08 -5.12
N TYR A 50 15.32 -21.37 -5.05
CA TYR A 50 15.69 -22.17 -6.22
C TYR A 50 14.53 -22.98 -6.80
N LEU A 51 13.39 -23.03 -6.11
CA LEU A 51 12.23 -23.81 -6.53
C LEU A 51 11.24 -22.94 -7.31
N PRO A 52 10.63 -23.46 -8.39
CA PRO A 52 9.52 -22.78 -9.02
C PRO A 52 8.31 -22.77 -8.09
N GLY A 53 7.49 -21.73 -8.15
CA GLY A 53 6.26 -21.69 -7.37
C GLY A 53 5.60 -20.31 -7.33
N PRO A 54 4.40 -20.23 -6.73
CA PRO A 54 3.63 -18.99 -6.67
C PRO A 54 4.32 -17.90 -5.83
N HIS A 55 5.23 -18.26 -4.92
CA HIS A 55 6.04 -17.29 -4.17
C HIS A 55 6.90 -16.39 -5.08
N GLN A 56 7.29 -16.85 -6.28
CA GLN A 56 8.01 -16.02 -7.25
C GLN A 56 7.15 -14.86 -7.78
N LYS A 57 5.82 -15.04 -7.79
CA LYS A 57 4.87 -14.00 -8.20
C LYS A 57 4.84 -12.84 -7.20
N ILE A 58 5.11 -13.09 -5.91
CA ILE A 58 5.24 -12.06 -4.87
C ILE A 58 6.33 -11.06 -5.28
N PHE A 59 7.53 -11.54 -5.61
CA PHE A 59 8.65 -10.68 -6.03
C PHE A 59 8.36 -9.89 -7.31
N ARG A 60 7.70 -10.53 -8.28
CA ARG A 60 7.32 -9.86 -9.53
C ARG A 60 6.28 -8.76 -9.29
N ASN A 61 5.26 -9.05 -8.49
CA ASN A 61 4.23 -8.08 -8.15
C ASN A 61 4.84 -6.93 -7.34
N TRP A 62 5.71 -7.22 -6.37
CA TRP A 62 6.44 -6.21 -5.61
C TRP A 62 7.31 -5.31 -6.50
N GLY A 63 7.95 -5.89 -7.52
CA GLY A 63 8.68 -5.11 -8.53
C GLY A 63 7.78 -4.13 -9.28
N LYS A 64 6.58 -4.55 -9.69
CA LYS A 64 5.59 -3.65 -10.32
C LYS A 64 5.12 -2.55 -9.37
N LEU A 65 4.84 -2.89 -8.11
CA LEU A 65 4.46 -1.92 -7.07
C LEU A 65 5.55 -0.85 -6.87
N LYS A 66 6.82 -1.28 -6.76
CA LYS A 66 7.97 -0.37 -6.68
C LYS A 66 8.09 0.53 -7.90
N LEU A 67 7.88 0.00 -9.10
CA LEU A 67 7.91 0.79 -10.34
C LEU A 67 6.81 1.86 -10.37
N PHE A 68 5.60 1.52 -9.93
CA PHE A 68 4.50 2.47 -9.83
C PHE A 68 4.84 3.63 -8.89
N VAL A 69 5.28 3.33 -7.67
CA VAL A 69 5.66 4.36 -6.70
C VAL A 69 6.87 5.17 -7.18
N SER A 70 7.87 4.54 -7.80
CA SER A 70 9.01 5.25 -8.40
C SER A 70 8.56 6.25 -9.48
N HIS A 71 7.54 5.93 -10.28
CA HIS A 71 7.00 6.86 -11.26
C HIS A 71 6.35 8.08 -10.60
N ILE A 72 5.60 7.86 -9.51
CA ILE A 72 5.00 8.95 -8.72
C ILE A 72 6.08 9.81 -8.08
N VAL A 73 7.10 9.22 -7.47
CA VAL A 73 8.23 9.96 -6.87
C VAL A 73 8.91 10.85 -7.92
N LYS A 74 9.20 10.32 -9.12
CA LYS A 74 9.77 11.11 -10.22
C LYS A 74 8.87 12.26 -10.69
N LYS A 75 7.54 12.11 -10.58
CA LYS A 75 6.60 13.21 -10.86
C LYS A 75 6.71 14.29 -9.78
N HIS A 76 6.82 13.89 -8.51
CA HIS A 76 7.00 14.82 -7.39
C HIS A 76 8.30 15.61 -7.54
N GLU A 77 9.41 14.95 -7.86
CA GLU A 77 10.74 15.57 -8.06
C GLU A 77 10.77 16.63 -9.17
N LYS A 78 9.94 16.51 -10.22
CA LYS A 78 9.90 17.46 -11.33
C LYS A 78 9.30 18.82 -10.95
N ASP A 79 8.24 18.79 -10.15
CA ASP A 79 7.48 19.96 -9.74
C ASP A 79 7.65 20.21 -8.23
N TRP A 80 8.79 19.81 -7.67
CA TRP A 80 9.04 19.84 -6.23
C TRP A 80 9.27 21.27 -5.71
N ASN A 81 8.54 21.63 -4.66
CA ASN A 81 8.72 22.89 -3.94
C ASN A 81 8.98 22.60 -2.45
N PRO A 82 10.20 22.82 -1.93
CA PRO A 82 10.53 22.53 -0.53
C PRO A 82 9.81 23.44 0.47
N ASP A 83 9.31 24.61 0.04
CA ASP A 83 8.60 25.55 0.93
C ASP A 83 7.12 25.17 1.13
N GLU A 84 6.57 24.30 0.27
CA GLU A 84 5.16 23.91 0.27
C GLU A 84 5.00 22.40 -0.01
N PRO A 85 5.34 21.53 0.98
CA PRO A 85 5.20 20.08 0.80
C PRO A 85 3.73 19.68 0.68
N ARG A 86 3.41 18.93 -0.38
CA ARG A 86 2.02 18.51 -0.69
C ARG A 86 1.58 17.28 0.10
N ASP A 87 2.51 16.38 0.39
CA ASP A 87 2.25 15.04 0.90
C ASP A 87 3.51 14.41 1.52
N PHE A 88 3.40 13.13 1.90
CA PHE A 88 4.51 12.35 2.45
C PHE A 88 5.75 12.32 1.56
N ILE A 89 5.60 12.20 0.23
CA ILE A 89 6.75 12.10 -0.67
C ILE A 89 7.55 13.39 -0.63
N ASP A 90 6.87 14.55 -0.75
CA ASP A 90 7.55 15.85 -0.67
C ASP A 90 8.23 16.07 0.69
N ALA A 91 7.55 15.68 1.78
CA ALA A 91 8.11 15.76 3.13
C ALA A 91 9.38 14.91 3.28
N PHE A 92 9.40 13.71 2.69
CA PHE A 92 10.56 12.84 2.69
C PHE A 92 11.70 13.41 1.83
N LEU A 93 11.38 14.00 0.67
CA LEU A 93 12.37 14.67 -0.19
C LEU A 93 13.03 15.86 0.52
N ILE A 94 12.29 16.64 1.31
CA ILE A 94 12.85 17.71 2.15
C ILE A 94 13.85 17.13 3.16
N GLU A 95 13.53 16.01 3.80
CA GLU A 95 14.44 15.38 4.76
C GLU A 95 15.70 14.82 4.06
N MET A 96 15.55 14.22 2.87
CA MET A 96 16.68 13.76 2.05
C MET A 96 17.65 14.90 1.69
N GLN A 97 17.17 16.12 1.50
CA GLN A 97 18.03 17.26 1.14
C GLN A 97 18.94 17.71 2.29
N LYS A 98 18.55 17.44 3.55
CA LYS A 98 19.33 17.85 4.73
C LYS A 98 20.65 17.09 4.89
N ASP A 99 20.79 15.94 4.22
CA ASP A 99 21.98 15.11 4.20
C ASP A 99 22.43 14.81 2.77
N PRO A 100 23.13 15.75 2.11
CA PRO A 100 23.56 15.61 0.72
C PRO A 100 24.49 14.41 0.48
N ASP A 101 25.22 14.00 1.53
CA ASP A 101 26.14 12.86 1.50
C ASP A 101 25.41 11.51 1.55
N ARG A 102 24.07 11.52 1.72
CA ARG A 102 23.20 10.33 1.78
C ARG A 102 23.70 9.28 2.78
N THR A 103 24.20 9.76 3.91
CA THR A 103 24.74 8.93 4.99
C THR A 103 23.65 8.40 5.92
N THR A 104 22.47 9.02 5.88
CA THR A 104 21.27 8.66 6.62
C THR A 104 20.40 7.63 5.89
N SER A 105 19.35 7.16 6.56
CA SER A 105 18.35 6.28 5.97
C SER A 105 17.40 7.00 4.98
N PHE A 106 17.50 8.31 4.82
CA PHE A 106 16.70 9.08 3.87
C PHE A 106 17.36 8.99 2.48
N ASN A 107 16.97 7.95 1.75
CA ASN A 107 17.39 7.70 0.37
C ASN A 107 16.20 7.26 -0.49
N GLU A 108 16.38 7.26 -1.81
CA GLU A 108 15.31 6.96 -2.78
C GLU A 108 14.71 5.55 -2.59
N GLU A 109 15.53 4.55 -2.26
CA GLU A 109 15.03 3.19 -2.05
C GLU A 109 14.12 3.11 -0.83
N ASN A 110 14.49 3.78 0.26
CA ASN A 110 13.68 3.85 1.47
C ASN A 110 12.44 4.72 1.26
N LEU A 111 12.51 5.81 0.49
CA LEU A 111 11.33 6.59 0.11
C LEU A 111 10.29 5.71 -0.58
N ILE A 112 10.71 4.96 -1.60
CA ILE A 112 9.82 4.04 -2.34
C ILE A 112 9.26 2.97 -1.41
N SER A 113 10.12 2.35 -0.59
CA SER A 113 9.73 1.24 0.28
C SER A 113 8.77 1.70 1.39
N THR A 114 9.06 2.80 2.07
CA THR A 114 8.18 3.35 3.12
C THR A 114 6.86 3.83 2.55
N THR A 115 6.85 4.42 1.35
CA THR A 115 5.60 4.81 0.69
C THR A 115 4.73 3.59 0.37
N LEU A 116 5.34 2.49 -0.09
CA LEU A 116 4.65 1.22 -0.30
C LEU A 116 4.13 0.61 1.00
N ASP A 117 4.91 0.66 2.08
CA ASP A 117 4.49 0.15 3.39
C ASP A 117 3.23 0.88 3.89
N LEU A 118 3.23 2.22 3.78
CA LEU A 118 2.06 3.05 4.11
C LEU A 118 0.86 2.69 3.23
N PHE A 119 1.07 2.60 1.91
CA PHE A 119 0.01 2.28 0.96
C PHE A 119 -0.61 0.90 1.23
N LEU A 120 0.21 -0.13 1.47
CA LEU A 120 -0.22 -1.49 1.78
C LEU A 120 -0.94 -1.56 3.13
N GLY A 121 -0.32 -1.02 4.18
CA GLY A 121 -0.88 -1.01 5.52
C GLY A 121 -2.24 -0.30 5.58
N GLY A 122 -2.36 0.85 4.92
CA GLY A 122 -3.58 1.66 4.93
C GLY A 122 -4.71 1.13 4.05
N THR A 123 -4.40 0.36 3.00
CA THR A 123 -5.40 -0.09 2.01
C THR A 123 -6.04 -1.42 2.39
N GLU A 124 -5.25 -2.49 2.53
CA GLU A 124 -5.80 -3.85 2.64
C GLU A 124 -6.46 -4.12 3.97
N THR A 125 -5.81 -3.74 5.06
CA THR A 125 -6.29 -4.05 6.42
C THR A 125 -7.65 -3.40 6.67
N THR A 126 -7.79 -2.12 6.31
CA THR A 126 -9.03 -1.35 6.42
C THR A 126 -10.11 -1.88 5.49
N SER A 127 -9.79 -2.10 4.21
CA SER A 127 -10.73 -2.64 3.21
C SER A 127 -11.27 -4.01 3.62
N SER A 128 -10.38 -4.92 4.03
CA SER A 128 -10.73 -6.26 4.50
C SER A 128 -11.62 -6.17 5.75
N THR A 129 -11.27 -5.33 6.72
CA THR A 129 -12.06 -5.16 7.95
C THR A 129 -13.47 -4.67 7.64
N LEU A 130 -13.61 -3.66 6.78
CA LEU A 130 -14.92 -3.15 6.37
C LEU A 130 -15.73 -4.19 5.60
N ARG A 131 -15.09 -4.96 4.69
CA ARG A 131 -15.74 -6.07 3.98
C ARG A 131 -16.30 -7.12 4.95
N TRP A 132 -15.51 -7.51 5.95
CA TRP A 132 -15.97 -8.44 6.99
C TRP A 132 -17.07 -7.84 7.86
N ALA A 133 -16.97 -6.58 8.27
CA ALA A 133 -18.00 -5.91 9.05
C ALA A 133 -19.34 -5.89 8.31
N LEU A 134 -19.35 -5.56 7.01
CA LEU A 134 -20.54 -5.60 6.17
C LEU A 134 -21.11 -7.02 6.02
N LEU A 135 -20.24 -8.02 5.82
CA LEU A 135 -20.65 -9.42 5.76
C LEU A 135 -21.32 -9.88 7.06
N TYR A 136 -20.75 -9.52 8.20
CA TYR A 136 -21.30 -9.85 9.50
C TYR A 136 -22.63 -9.14 9.76
N MET A 137 -22.75 -7.84 9.46
CA MET A 137 -24.02 -7.13 9.58
C MET A 137 -25.13 -7.75 8.71
N SER A 138 -24.80 -8.16 7.48
CA SER A 138 -25.75 -8.86 6.60
C SER A 138 -26.16 -10.25 7.12
N SER A 139 -25.25 -10.93 7.83
CA SER A 139 -25.48 -12.27 8.39
C SER A 139 -26.19 -12.25 9.75
N TYR A 140 -26.14 -11.12 10.46
CA TYR A 140 -26.75 -10.90 11.78
C TYR A 140 -27.60 -9.61 11.77
N PRO A 141 -28.80 -9.64 11.16
CA PRO A 141 -29.64 -8.45 10.97
C PRO A 141 -29.96 -7.72 12.26
N GLU A 142 -30.08 -8.43 13.39
CA GLU A 142 -30.31 -7.86 14.71
C GLU A 142 -29.16 -6.93 15.15
N ILE A 143 -27.91 -7.26 14.77
CA ILE A 143 -26.76 -6.39 15.04
C ILE A 143 -26.82 -5.17 14.12
N GLN A 144 -27.15 -5.36 12.84
CA GLN A 144 -27.30 -4.26 11.89
C GLN A 144 -28.41 -3.27 12.33
N GLU A 145 -29.56 -3.76 12.79
CA GLU A 145 -30.66 -2.95 13.32
C GLU A 145 -30.22 -2.13 14.54
N ASN A 146 -29.47 -2.74 15.46
CA ASN A 146 -28.94 -2.03 16.63
C ASN A 146 -27.97 -0.90 16.24
N VAL A 147 -27.07 -1.16 15.28
CA VAL A 147 -26.14 -0.14 14.76
C VAL A 147 -26.90 1.01 14.09
N GLN A 148 -27.91 0.71 13.26
CA GLN A 148 -28.73 1.74 12.62
C GLN A 148 -29.50 2.57 13.65
N ALA A 149 -30.12 1.92 14.64
CA ALA A 149 -30.85 2.60 15.70
C ALA A 149 -29.93 3.45 16.60
N GLU A 150 -28.65 3.08 16.75
CA GLU A 150 -27.67 3.96 17.39
C GLU A 150 -27.37 5.19 16.54
N ILE A 151 -27.06 5.02 15.25
CA ILE A 151 -26.81 6.13 14.32
C ILE A 151 -27.99 7.11 14.25
N ASP A 152 -29.23 6.61 14.19
CA ASP A 152 -30.44 7.45 14.10
C ASP A 152 -30.70 8.28 15.37
N ARG A 153 -30.09 7.91 16.50
CA ARG A 153 -30.25 8.62 17.78
C ARG A 153 -29.24 9.75 17.99
N VAL A 154 -28.14 9.79 17.24
CA VAL A 154 -27.05 10.79 17.39
C VAL A 154 -27.13 11.85 16.30
#